data_AF-A0A0R3KMZ7-F1
#
_entry.id   AF-A0A0R3KMZ7-F1
#
_cell.length_a   1.000
_cell.length_b   1.000
_cell.length_c   1.000
_cell.angle_alpha   90.00
_cell.angle_beta   90.00
_cell.angle_gamma   90.00
#
_symmetry.space_group_name_H-M   'P 1'
#
loop_
_entity.id
_entity.type
_entity.pdbx_description
1 polymer ?
#
loop_
_entity_poly.entity_id
_entity_poly.type
_entity_poly.pdbx_seq_one_letter_code
_entity_poly.pdbx_strand_id
1 'polypeptide(L)'
;MRAAIIKAELARAQAENYLLRYRILYLETALTHWQSAAKSAQTRAASEVADLNEKVKELQFRLRQMWDWYNDEITKAGGLTFKASSLIAKALHPDALPSEEIRLEAFKAFSAWKSDRDAAKRR
;
A
#
# COMPACT_ATOMS: atom_id res chain seq x y z
N MET A 1 6.46 26.10 -71.82
CA MET A 1 5.92 24.93 -71.10
C MET A 1 6.66 24.63 -69.80
N ARG A 2 8.00 24.45 -69.79
CA ARG A 2 8.78 24.13 -68.57
C ARG A 2 8.65 25.14 -67.42
N ALA A 3 8.69 26.45 -67.69
CA ALA A 3 8.57 27.48 -66.65
C ALA A 3 7.20 27.46 -65.93
N ALA A 4 6.12 27.09 -66.64
CA ALA A 4 4.79 26.99 -66.05
C ALA A 4 4.68 25.78 -65.11
N ILE A 5 5.32 24.66 -65.47
CA ILE A 5 5.39 23.45 -64.64
C ILE A 5 6.15 23.74 -63.34
N ILE A 6 7.33 24.36 -63.44
CA ILE A 6 8.13 24.75 -62.25
C ILE A 6 7.34 25.67 -61.32
N LYS A 7 6.60 26.64 -61.88
CA LYS A 7 5.78 27.57 -61.10
C LYS A 7 4.62 26.84 -60.40
N ALA A 8 3.99 25.87 -61.06
CA ALA A 8 2.91 25.07 -60.48
C ALA A 8 3.43 24.15 -59.36
N GLU A 9 4.58 23.51 -59.56
CA GLU A 9 5.22 22.66 -58.54
C GLU A 9 5.65 23.48 -57.31
N LEU A 10 6.22 24.67 -57.53
CA LEU A 10 6.57 25.57 -56.44
C LEU A 10 5.34 26.00 -55.63
N ALA A 11 4.25 26.38 -56.30
CA ALA A 11 3.00 26.76 -55.64
C ALA A 11 2.40 25.60 -54.83
N ARG A 12 2.45 24.37 -55.38
CA ARG A 12 2.02 23.17 -54.67
C ARG A 12 2.87 22.91 -53.42
N ALA A 13 4.20 22.96 -53.56
CA ALA A 13 5.11 22.77 -52.44
C ALA A 13 4.92 23.82 -51.33
N GLN A 14 4.64 25.07 -51.70
CA GLN A 14 4.32 26.14 -50.74
C GLN A 14 3.01 25.88 -49.99
N ALA A 15 1.96 25.43 -50.70
CA ALA A 15 0.69 25.09 -50.09
C ALA A 15 0.81 23.90 -49.12
N GLU A 16 1.52 22.84 -49.53
CA GLU A 16 1.81 21.69 -48.67
C GLU A 16 2.63 22.10 -47.44
N ASN A 17 3.65 22.95 -47.61
CA ASN A 17 4.46 23.45 -46.50
C ASN A 17 3.63 24.26 -45.50
N TYR A 18 2.71 25.11 -45.98
CA TYR A 18 1.82 25.87 -45.11
C TYR A 18 0.92 24.95 -44.28
N LEU A 19 0.31 23.93 -44.90
CA LEU A 19 -0.53 22.96 -44.21
C LEU A 19 0.26 22.15 -43.17
N LEU A 20 1.47 21.72 -43.51
CA LEU A 20 2.34 21.00 -42.59
C LEU A 20 2.73 21.88 -41.38
N ARG A 21 3.10 23.13 -41.59
CA ARG A 21 3.41 24.07 -40.50
C ARG A 21 2.22 24.27 -39.58
N TYR A 22 1.03 24.45 -40.13
CA TYR A 22 -0.19 24.57 -39.34
C TYR A 22 -0.45 23.30 -38.50
N ARG A 23 -0.29 22.12 -39.11
CA ARG A 23 -0.48 20.85 -38.40
C ARG A 23 0.56 20.62 -37.31
N ILE A 24 1.83 20.97 -37.55
CA ILE A 24 2.89 20.89 -36.54
C ILE A 24 2.53 21.76 -35.34
N LEU A 25 2.18 23.03 -35.56
CA LEU A 25 1.80 23.94 -34.48
C LEU A 25 0.61 23.42 -33.66
N TYR A 26 -0.41 22.89 -34.33
CA TYR A 26 -1.56 22.28 -33.67
C TYR A 26 -1.15 21.09 -32.80
N LEU A 27 -0.30 20.20 -33.33
CA LEU A 27 0.16 19.01 -32.60
C LEU A 27 1.06 19.38 -31.42
N GLU A 28 1.94 20.37 -31.57
CA GLU A 28 2.78 20.89 -30.48
C GLU A 28 1.92 21.46 -29.35
N THR A 29 0.89 22.22 -29.70
CA THR A 29 -0.06 22.78 -28.71
C THR A 29 -0.86 21.69 -28.01
N ALA A 30 -1.32 20.68 -28.74
CA ALA A 30 -2.01 19.54 -28.13
C ALA A 30 -1.06 18.78 -27.19
N LEU A 31 0.19 18.52 -27.62
CA LEU A 31 1.19 17.81 -26.85
C LEU A 31 1.50 18.53 -25.53
N THR A 32 1.70 19.84 -25.55
CA THR A 32 1.97 20.62 -24.33
C THR A 32 0.80 20.57 -23.36
N HIS A 33 -0.43 20.64 -23.86
CA HIS A 33 -1.63 20.47 -23.04
C HIS A 33 -1.69 19.08 -22.38
N TRP A 34 -1.47 18.01 -23.16
CA TRP A 34 -1.46 16.65 -22.63
C TRP A 34 -0.36 16.42 -21.59
N GLN A 35 0.84 16.95 -21.84
CA GLN A 35 1.95 16.86 -20.89
C GLN A 35 1.63 17.59 -19.58
N SER A 36 1.01 18.77 -19.66
CA SER A 36 0.59 19.54 -18.47
C SER A 36 -0.47 18.77 -17.68
N ALA A 37 -1.48 18.24 -18.35
CA ALA A 37 -2.53 17.44 -17.71
C ALA A 37 -1.96 16.17 -17.04
N ALA A 38 -1.07 15.45 -17.72
CA ALA A 38 -0.41 14.28 -17.17
C ALA A 38 0.43 14.61 -15.93
N LYS A 39 1.21 15.70 -15.97
CA LYS A 39 1.99 16.17 -14.82
C LYS A 39 1.10 16.52 -13.64
N SER A 40 -0.01 17.23 -13.88
CA SER A 40 -0.99 17.56 -12.83
C SER A 40 -1.61 16.31 -12.21
N ALA A 41 -2.03 15.34 -13.03
CA ALA A 41 -2.56 14.08 -12.56
C ALA A 41 -1.54 13.29 -11.73
N GLN A 42 -0.28 13.24 -12.17
CA GLN A 42 0.80 12.59 -11.44
C GLN A 42 1.03 13.24 -10.07
N THR A 43 1.03 14.58 -9.98
CA THR A 43 1.17 15.29 -8.70
C THR A 43 0.02 14.99 -7.76
N ARG A 44 -1.23 14.96 -8.26
CA ARG A 44 -2.41 14.59 -7.44
C ARG A 44 -2.31 13.17 -6.91
N ALA A 45 -2.00 12.20 -7.78
CA ALA A 45 -1.82 10.82 -7.39
C ALA A 45 -0.70 10.64 -6.35
N ALA A 46 0.42 11.36 -6.50
CA ALA A 46 1.50 11.32 -5.53
C ALA A 46 1.08 11.88 -4.15
N SER A 47 0.28 12.95 -4.12
CA SER A 47 -0.30 13.50 -2.89
C SER A 47 -1.22 12.50 -2.21
N GLU A 48 -2.15 11.91 -2.96
CA GLU A 48 -3.08 10.91 -2.41
C GLU A 48 -2.36 9.69 -1.84
N VAL A 49 -1.32 9.21 -2.52
CA VAL A 49 -0.49 8.12 -2.02
C VAL A 49 0.24 8.52 -0.73
N ALA A 50 0.72 9.76 -0.62
CA ALA A 50 1.35 10.25 0.60
C ALA A 50 0.36 10.27 1.78
N ASP A 51 -0.84 10.83 1.57
CA ASP A 51 -1.90 10.89 2.57
C ASP A 51 -2.35 9.50 3.02
N LEU A 52 -2.49 8.57 2.09
CA LEU A 52 -2.84 7.18 2.39
C LEU A 52 -1.73 6.49 3.21
N ASN A 53 -0.47 6.72 2.87
CA ASN A 53 0.65 6.16 3.64
C ASN A 53 0.69 6.69 5.07
N GLU A 54 0.38 7.97 5.28
CA GLU A 54 0.28 8.55 6.61
C GLU A 54 -0.86 7.92 7.41
N LYS A 55 -2.06 7.79 6.80
CA LYS A 55 -3.20 7.08 7.42
C LYS A 55 -2.86 5.63 7.78
N VAL A 56 -2.15 4.91 6.92
CA VAL A 56 -1.73 3.52 7.22
C VAL A 56 -0.81 3.49 8.44
N LYS A 57 0.17 4.40 8.52
CA LYS A 57 1.06 4.50 9.70
C LYS A 57 0.28 4.82 10.97
N GLU A 58 -0.66 5.76 10.90
CA GLU A 58 -1.51 6.12 12.04
C GLU A 58 -2.36 4.93 12.51
N LEU A 59 -3.00 4.22 11.57
CA LEU A 59 -3.82 3.05 11.89
C LEU A 59 -2.97 1.91 12.47
N GLN A 60 -1.78 1.66 11.93
CA GLN A 60 -0.85 0.67 12.48
C GLN A 60 -0.40 1.04 13.89
N PHE A 61 -0.15 2.32 14.15
CA PHE A 61 0.20 2.81 15.48
C PHE A 61 -0.96 2.61 16.47
N ARG A 62 -2.18 3.02 16.09
CA ARG A 62 -3.39 2.81 16.91
C ARG A 62 -3.66 1.34 17.19
N LEU A 63 -3.52 0.49 16.17
CA LEU A 63 -3.69 -0.95 16.32
C LEU A 63 -2.68 -1.54 17.31
N ARG A 64 -1.42 -1.08 17.26
CA ARG A 64 -0.39 -1.49 18.22
C ARG A 64 -0.75 -1.03 19.64
N GLN A 65 -1.17 0.22 19.82
CA GLN A 65 -1.60 0.72 21.13
C GLN A 65 -2.78 -0.08 21.70
N MET A 66 -3.78 -0.39 20.87
CA MET A 66 -4.90 -1.22 21.29
C MET A 66 -4.46 -2.64 21.65
N TRP A 67 -3.54 -3.21 20.89
CA TRP A 67 -2.99 -4.53 21.15
C TRP A 67 -2.22 -4.58 22.48
N ASP A 68 -1.38 -3.58 22.73
CA ASP A 68 -0.61 -3.46 23.97
C ASP A 68 -1.55 -3.27 25.16
N TRP A 69 -2.54 -2.35 25.05
CA TRP A 69 -3.56 -2.15 26.07
C TRP A 69 -4.36 -3.44 26.37
N TYR A 70 -4.80 -4.15 25.32
CA TYR A 70 -5.56 -5.39 25.49
C TYR A 70 -4.75 -6.47 26.21
N ASN A 71 -3.47 -6.65 25.85
CA ASN A 71 -2.62 -7.63 26.51
C ASN A 71 -2.32 -7.24 27.97
N ASP A 72 -2.12 -5.95 28.25
CA ASP A 72 -1.92 -5.46 29.62
C ASP A 72 -3.16 -5.71 30.48
N GLU A 73 -4.36 -5.36 30.00
CA GLU A 73 -5.61 -5.57 30.73
C GLU A 73 -5.93 -7.05 30.96
N ILE A 74 -5.72 -7.89 29.93
CA ILE A 74 -5.87 -9.34 30.09
C ILE A 74 -4.89 -9.89 31.13
N THR A 75 -3.64 -9.43 31.12
CA THR A 75 -2.63 -9.89 32.07
C THR A 75 -2.99 -9.49 33.49
N LYS A 76 -3.47 -8.25 33.72
CA LYS A 76 -3.97 -7.79 35.03
C LYS A 76 -5.16 -8.61 35.52
N ALA A 77 -6.07 -8.99 34.63
CA ALA A 77 -7.21 -9.83 34.96
C ALA A 77 -6.84 -11.33 35.15
N GLY A 78 -5.57 -11.71 34.98
CA GLY A 78 -5.13 -13.10 35.01
C GLY A 78 -5.66 -13.93 33.85
N GLY A 79 -6.05 -13.29 32.75
CA GLY A 79 -6.51 -13.92 31.51
C GLY A 79 -5.34 -14.36 30.62
N LEU A 80 -5.63 -15.20 29.62
CA LEU A 80 -4.66 -15.63 28.62
C LEU A 80 -4.56 -14.60 27.50
N THR A 81 -3.35 -14.15 27.18
CA THR A 81 -3.10 -13.31 26.00
C THR A 81 -3.50 -14.04 24.72
N PHE A 82 -3.82 -13.29 23.67
CA PHE A 82 -4.20 -13.90 22.39
C PHE A 82 -3.11 -14.82 21.84
N LYS A 83 -1.84 -14.43 21.98
CA LYS A 83 -0.69 -15.24 21.54
C LYS A 83 -0.63 -16.58 22.29
N ALA A 84 -0.76 -16.56 23.62
CA ALA A 84 -0.76 -17.78 24.41
C ALA A 84 -1.96 -18.68 24.07
N SER A 85 -3.15 -18.10 23.98
CA SER A 85 -4.37 -18.82 23.56
C SER A 85 -4.22 -19.45 22.17
N SER A 86 -3.64 -18.72 21.21
CA SER A 86 -3.42 -19.22 19.85
C SER A 86 -2.42 -20.38 19.81
N LEU A 87 -1.30 -20.28 20.54
CA LEU A 87 -0.32 -21.36 20.64
C LEU A 87 -0.93 -22.62 21.26
N ILE A 88 -1.69 -22.47 22.35
CA ILE A 88 -2.39 -23.57 22.99
C ILE A 88 -3.42 -24.19 22.05
N ALA A 89 -4.23 -23.39 21.37
CA ALA A 89 -5.22 -23.87 20.41
C ALA A 89 -4.57 -24.65 19.27
N LYS A 90 -3.45 -24.18 18.72
CA LYS A 90 -2.70 -24.90 17.67
C LYS A 90 -2.10 -26.20 18.18
N ALA A 91 -1.57 -26.22 19.40
CA ALA A 91 -0.97 -27.42 19.99
C ALA A 91 -2.01 -28.49 20.38
N LEU A 92 -3.26 -28.09 20.65
CA LEU A 92 -4.35 -28.96 21.07
C LEU A 92 -5.39 -29.23 19.97
N HIS A 93 -5.17 -28.75 18.74
CA HIS A 93 -6.15 -28.92 17.68
C HIS A 93 -6.26 -30.40 17.26
N PRO A 94 -7.46 -31.00 17.24
CA PRO A 94 -7.63 -32.44 17.04
C PRO A 94 -7.11 -32.93 15.68
N ASP A 95 -7.21 -32.09 14.65
CA ASP A 95 -6.78 -32.41 13.29
C ASP A 95 -5.33 -31.99 12.98
N ALA A 96 -4.63 -31.36 13.93
CA ALA A 96 -3.25 -30.92 13.72
C ALA A 96 -2.25 -31.95 14.28
N LEU A 97 -1.14 -32.13 13.58
CA LEU A 97 0.05 -32.82 14.08
C LEU A 97 1.14 -31.78 14.38
N PRO A 98 1.02 -31.01 15.48
CA PRO A 98 1.98 -29.96 15.80
C PRO A 98 3.34 -30.56 16.13
N SER A 99 4.40 -29.93 15.60
CA SER A 99 5.78 -30.32 15.90
C SER A 99 6.07 -30.23 17.41
N GLU A 100 7.10 -30.93 17.86
CA GLU A 100 7.52 -30.90 19.27
C GLU A 100 7.86 -29.46 19.71
N GLU A 101 8.42 -28.65 18.82
CA GLU A 101 8.74 -27.24 19.05
C GLU A 101 7.48 -26.41 19.35
N ILE A 102 6.42 -26.59 18.55
CA ILE A 102 5.13 -25.89 18.75
C ILE A 102 4.49 -26.33 20.07
N ARG A 103 4.56 -27.63 20.40
CA ARG A 103 4.02 -28.16 21.66
C ARG A 103 4.79 -27.62 22.87
N LEU A 104 6.12 -27.56 22.79
CA LEU A 104 6.97 -26.96 23.82
C LEU A 104 6.68 -25.46 24.01
N GLU A 105 6.52 -24.72 22.91
CA GLU A 105 6.21 -23.28 22.98
C GLU A 105 4.84 -23.04 23.62
N ALA A 106 3.83 -23.83 23.25
CA ALA A 106 2.50 -23.78 23.85
C ALA A 106 2.52 -24.13 25.35
N PHE A 107 3.27 -25.17 25.75
CA PHE A 107 3.40 -25.55 27.16
C PHE A 107 4.10 -24.48 28.00
N LYS A 108 5.15 -23.85 27.47
CA LYS A 108 5.82 -22.71 28.10
C LYS A 108 4.85 -21.53 28.29
N ALA A 109 4.08 -21.19 27.24
CA ALA A 109 3.11 -20.11 27.30
C ALA A 109 2.00 -20.37 28.34
N PHE A 110 1.48 -21.60 28.41
CA PHE A 110 0.48 -22.00 29.40
C PHE A 110 1.04 -21.93 30.84
N SER A 111 2.26 -22.44 31.05
CA SER A 111 2.89 -22.49 32.38
C SER A 111 3.19 -21.08 32.92
N ALA A 112 3.64 -20.17 32.04
CA ALA A 112 3.85 -18.76 32.38
C ALA A 112 2.52 -18.11 32.83
N TRP A 113 1.47 -18.22 32.01
CA TRP A 113 0.15 -17.69 32.36
C TRP A 113 -0.39 -18.25 33.68
N LYS A 114 -0.28 -19.56 33.91
CA LYS A 114 -0.76 -20.18 35.15
C LYS A 114 -0.06 -19.60 36.38
N SER A 115 1.25 -19.41 36.27
CA SER A 115 2.07 -18.83 37.34
C SER A 115 1.66 -17.39 37.64
N ASP A 116 1.43 -16.58 36.60
CA ASP A 116 0.98 -15.19 36.73
C ASP A 116 -0.43 -15.09 37.32
N ARG A 117 -1.37 -15.95 36.88
CA ARG A 117 -2.73 -16.01 37.42
C ARG A 117 -2.75 -16.42 38.89
N ASP A 118 -1.94 -17.41 39.26
CA ASP A 118 -1.82 -17.86 40.64
C ASP A 118 -1.18 -16.78 41.53
N ALA A 119 -0.23 -16.00 41.01
CA ALA A 119 0.35 -14.85 41.69
C ALA A 119 -0.66 -13.70 41.87
N ALA A 120 -1.48 -13.42 40.84
CA ALA A 120 -2.52 -12.39 40.90
C ALA A 120 -3.60 -12.71 41.94
N LYS A 121 -4.00 -13.99 42.10
CA LYS A 121 -4.97 -14.43 43.13
C LYS A 121 -4.47 -14.31 44.57
N ARG A 122 -3.15 -14.25 44.79
CA ARG A 122 -2.54 -14.18 46.13
C ARG A 122 -2.39 -12.74 46.63
N ARG A 123 -2.60 -11.75 45.76
CA ARG A 123 -2.59 -10.32 46.09
C ARG A 123 -4.02 -9.83 46.30
#